data_AF-A0A7X6PFK6-F1
#
_entry.id   AF-A0A7X6PFK6-F1
#
_cell.length_a   1.000
_cell.length_b   1.000
_cell.length_c   1.000
_cell.angle_alpha   90.00
_cell.angle_beta   90.00
_cell.angle_gamma   90.00
#
_symmetry.space_group_name_H-M   'P 1'
#
loop_
_entity.id
_entity.type
_entity.pdbx_description
1 polymer ?
#
loop_
_entity_poly.entity_id
_entity_poly.type
_entity_poly.pdbx_seq_one_letter_code
_entity_poly.pdbx_strand_id
1 'polypeptide(L)'
;HQLSNWLSQISNDFDIGFVYRPGYKDINAQEVEVALSTQLLNDRVTINGNFDVRGAEKAAGTSDKITGDFDIEYKLTEKIRFRFFNRFNNPYTGKGAPYTQGFGLFFRKDFNQLADLFRKNSKPEMKKEDEVLIEDDEPEASLRLQ
;
A
#
# COMPACT_ATOMS: atom_id res chain seq x y z
N HIS A 1 -16.94 3.69 24.57
CA HIS A 1 -17.20 3.06 23.26
C HIS A 1 -16.69 4.00 22.17
N GLN A 2 -15.51 3.72 21.60
CA GLN A 2 -15.00 4.45 20.43
C GLN A 2 -15.68 3.85 19.20
N LEU A 3 -16.43 4.67 18.46
CA LEU A 3 -17.06 4.26 17.20
C LEU A 3 -16.03 4.44 16.09
N SER A 4 -15.40 3.34 15.68
CA SER A 4 -14.59 3.26 14.46
C SER A 4 -15.49 2.79 13.31
N ASN A 5 -16.17 3.72 12.64
CA ASN A 5 -16.96 3.38 11.46
C ASN A 5 -16.09 3.53 10.22
N TRP A 6 -15.58 2.40 9.72
CA TRP A 6 -15.02 2.30 8.39
C TRP A 6 -16.18 2.28 7.40
N LEU A 7 -16.30 3.31 6.56
CA LEU A 7 -17.26 3.35 5.46
C LEU A 7 -16.46 3.29 4.15
N SER A 8 -16.37 2.10 3.56
CA SER A 8 -15.74 1.89 2.25
C SER A 8 -16.80 1.96 1.15
N GLN A 9 -16.41 2.50 -0.01
CA GLN A 9 -17.11 2.59 -1.30
C GLN A 9 -17.88 3.88 -1.60
N ILE A 10 -17.12 4.90 -2.01
CA ILE A 10 -17.62 5.94 -2.92
C ILE A 10 -17.21 5.66 -4.38
N SER A 11 -16.10 4.92 -4.64
CA SER A 11 -15.74 4.32 -5.95
C SER A 11 -14.54 3.36 -5.79
N ASN A 12 -14.15 2.60 -6.83
CA ASN A 12 -12.92 1.79 -6.86
C ASN A 12 -11.63 2.65 -6.70
N ASP A 13 -11.71 3.93 -7.05
CA ASP A 13 -10.56 4.83 -7.19
C ASP A 13 -10.47 5.89 -6.08
N PHE A 14 -11.43 5.89 -5.14
CA PHE A 14 -11.55 6.94 -4.13
C PHE A 14 -12.16 6.43 -2.83
N ASP A 15 -11.41 6.63 -1.74
CA ASP A 15 -11.77 6.23 -0.39
C ASP A 15 -11.76 7.43 0.57
N ILE A 16 -12.76 7.51 1.45
CA ILE A 16 -12.82 8.49 2.54
C ILE A 16 -12.95 7.72 3.86
N GLY A 17 -12.05 7.99 4.80
CA GLY A 17 -12.14 7.56 6.19
C GLY A 17 -12.49 8.73 7.10
N PHE A 18 -13.28 8.46 8.15
CA PHE A 18 -13.61 9.44 9.17
C PHE A 18 -13.55 8.80 10.55
N VAL A 19 -12.85 9.43 11.49
CA VAL A 19 -12.75 8.97 12.87
C VAL A 19 -13.06 10.12 13.82
N TYR A 20 -13.95 9.86 14.76
CA TYR A 20 -14.33 10.83 15.78
C TYR A 20 -13.95 10.34 17.17
N ARG A 21 -13.19 11.16 17.90
CA ARG A 21 -12.78 10.90 19.29
C ARG A 21 -13.40 11.99 20.19
N PRO A 22 -14.48 11.67 20.94
CA PRO A 22 -15.06 12.64 21.86
C PRO A 22 -14.08 12.94 23.00
N GLY A 23 -13.93 14.22 23.31
CA GLY A 23 -13.14 14.68 24.46
C GLY A 23 -13.86 14.38 25.78
N TYR A 24 -13.09 14.15 26.84
CA TYR A 24 -13.63 14.10 28.20
C TYR A 24 -13.49 15.49 28.84
N LYS A 25 -14.61 15.96 29.41
CA LYS A 25 -14.72 17.28 30.05
C LYS A 25 -13.54 17.55 30.97
N ASP A 26 -12.83 18.65 30.70
CA ASP A 26 -11.69 19.17 31.47
C ASP A 26 -10.40 18.31 31.48
N ILE A 27 -10.32 17.24 30.66
CA ILE A 27 -9.14 16.37 30.56
C ILE A 27 -8.55 16.35 29.14
N ASN A 28 -9.39 16.30 28.10
CA ASN A 28 -8.92 16.28 26.70
C ASN A 28 -9.89 17.00 25.76
N ALA A 29 -9.34 17.74 24.81
CA ALA A 29 -10.05 18.26 23.63
C ALA A 29 -10.76 17.17 22.82
N GLN A 30 -11.84 17.57 22.14
CA GLN A 30 -12.48 16.78 21.09
C GLN A 30 -11.56 16.67 19.87
N GLU A 31 -11.46 15.49 19.25
CA GLU A 31 -10.64 15.30 18.05
C GLU A 31 -11.48 14.69 16.91
N VAL A 32 -11.30 15.23 15.71
CA VAL A 32 -11.90 14.75 14.47
C VAL A 32 -10.76 14.47 13.49
N GLU A 33 -10.71 13.27 12.94
CA GLU A 33 -9.73 12.86 11.93
C GLU A 33 -10.45 12.49 10.64
N VAL A 34 -9.96 13.02 9.51
CA VAL A 34 -10.46 12.73 8.17
C VAL A 34 -9.29 12.19 7.34
N ALA A 35 -9.46 11.00 6.79
CA ALA A 35 -8.52 10.39 5.87
C ALA A 35 -9.12 10.37 4.46
N LEU A 36 -8.32 10.72 3.47
CA LEU A 36 -8.70 10.72 2.05
C LEU A 36 -7.65 9.90 1.29
N SER A 37 -8.10 9.02 0.41
CA SER A 37 -7.24 8.29 -0.51
C SER A 37 -7.84 8.31 -1.91
N THR A 38 -6.99 8.47 -2.92
CA THR A 38 -7.40 8.36 -4.31
C THR A 38 -6.34 7.64 -5.13
N GLN A 39 -6.80 6.83 -6.06
CA GLN A 39 -6.00 6.11 -7.02
C GLN A 39 -6.30 6.68 -8.41
N LEU A 40 -5.24 7.01 -9.15
CA LEU A 40 -5.33 7.61 -10.47
C LEU A 40 -4.45 6.83 -11.45
N LEU A 41 -4.73 7.00 -12.75
CA LEU A 41 -3.95 6.41 -13.85
C LEU A 41 -3.88 4.88 -13.77
N ASN A 42 -5.01 4.20 -13.59
CA ASN A 42 -5.10 2.74 -13.42
C ASN A 42 -4.15 2.27 -12.30
N ASP A 43 -4.37 2.82 -11.11
CA ASP A 43 -3.60 2.55 -9.88
C ASP A 43 -2.11 2.91 -9.95
N ARG A 44 -1.65 3.65 -10.96
CA ARG A 44 -0.24 4.06 -11.03
C ARG A 44 0.10 5.17 -10.05
N VAL A 45 -0.85 6.03 -9.72
CA VAL A 45 -0.66 7.11 -8.74
C VAL A 45 -1.60 6.86 -7.58
N THR A 46 -1.08 6.92 -6.37
CA THR A 46 -1.87 6.90 -5.15
C THR A 46 -1.59 8.18 -4.38
N ILE A 47 -2.64 8.89 -3.99
CA ILE A 47 -2.53 10.09 -3.16
C ILE A 47 -3.32 9.82 -1.89
N ASN A 48 -2.66 9.94 -0.75
CA ASN A 48 -3.26 9.81 0.57
C ASN A 48 -3.10 11.13 1.31
N GLY A 49 -4.10 11.50 2.10
CA GLY A 49 -4.01 12.65 3.01
C GLY A 49 -4.81 12.41 4.28
N ASN A 50 -4.27 12.86 5.40
CA ASN A 50 -4.88 12.77 6.71
C ASN A 50 -4.98 14.17 7.31
N PHE A 51 -6.13 14.50 7.91
CA PHE A 51 -6.39 15.80 8.52
C PHE A 51 -7.00 15.62 9.90
N ASP A 52 -6.36 16.22 10.90
CA ASP A 52 -6.80 16.23 12.29
C ASP A 52 -7.25 17.63 12.68
N VAL A 53 -8.45 17.71 13.25
CA VAL A 53 -9.00 18.91 13.88
C VAL A 53 -9.18 18.64 15.36
N ARG A 54 -8.49 19.41 16.20
CA ARG A 54 -8.61 19.36 17.66
C ARG A 54 -9.40 20.57 18.13
N GLY A 55 -10.48 20.35 18.86
CA GLY A 55 -11.30 21.40 19.43
C GLY A 55 -10.51 22.22 20.45
N ALA A 56 -10.71 23.53 20.48
CA ALA A 56 -10.06 24.40 21.44
C ALA A 56 -10.41 24.02 22.89
N GLU A 57 -9.42 23.66 23.70
CA GLU A 57 -9.58 23.74 25.15
C GLU A 57 -9.71 25.21 25.53
N LYS A 58 -10.59 25.53 26.48
CA LYS A 58 -10.91 26.89 26.93
C LYS A 58 -9.77 27.57 27.73
N ALA A 59 -8.51 27.31 27.37
CA ALA A 59 -7.36 28.07 27.85
C ALA A 59 -6.99 29.11 26.79
N ALA A 60 -7.12 30.37 27.17
CA ALA A 60 -6.98 31.54 26.31
C ALA A 60 -5.79 31.47 25.34
N GLY A 61 -6.08 31.51 24.02
CA GLY A 61 -5.11 31.93 23.00
C GLY A 61 -4.66 30.91 21.97
N THR A 62 -5.27 29.71 21.86
CA THR A 62 -4.94 28.79 20.75
C THR A 62 -6.13 28.58 19.82
N SER A 63 -6.01 29.16 18.63
CA SER A 63 -6.83 28.90 17.45
C SER A 63 -6.92 27.41 17.15
N ASP A 64 -8.05 26.96 16.59
CA ASP A 64 -8.27 25.59 16.12
C ASP A 64 -7.03 25.10 15.36
N LYS A 65 -6.30 24.14 15.95
CA LYS A 65 -5.09 23.60 15.34
C LYS A 65 -5.48 22.52 14.35
N ILE A 66 -5.69 22.94 13.10
CA ILE A 66 -5.77 22.03 11.97
C ILE A 66 -4.37 21.52 11.67
N THR A 67 -4.24 20.21 11.65
CA THR A 67 -3.02 19.49 11.33
C THR A 67 -3.32 18.56 10.16
N GLY A 68 -2.36 18.32 9.27
CA GLY A 68 -2.55 17.28 8.26
C GLY A 68 -1.26 16.83 7.62
N ASP A 69 -1.31 15.69 6.97
CA ASP A 69 -0.21 15.11 6.21
C ASP A 69 -0.70 14.59 4.87
N PHE A 70 0.24 14.42 3.94
CA PHE A 70 -0.05 13.81 2.65
C PHE A 70 1.11 12.94 2.16
N ASP A 71 0.74 11.96 1.35
CA ASP A 71 1.63 10.98 0.76
C ASP A 71 1.22 10.73 -0.69
N ILE A 72 2.19 10.85 -1.61
CA ILE A 72 1.99 10.60 -3.03
C ILE A 72 2.93 9.48 -3.44
N GLU A 73 2.38 8.42 -4.00
CA GLU A 73 3.13 7.29 -4.55
C GLU A 73 2.90 7.16 -6.05
N TYR A 74 3.97 6.96 -6.81
CA TYR A 74 3.96 6.73 -8.25
C TYR A 74 4.63 5.39 -8.58
N LYS A 75 3.90 4.46 -9.19
CA LYS A 75 4.40 3.16 -9.67
C LYS A 75 5.14 3.36 -10.99
N LEU A 76 6.48 3.43 -10.91
CA LEU A 76 7.36 3.48 -12.07
C LEU A 76 7.36 2.15 -12.83
N THR A 77 7.48 1.04 -12.09
CA THR A 77 7.35 -0.33 -12.58
C THR A 77 6.62 -1.19 -11.54
N GLU A 78 6.40 -2.47 -11.82
CA GLU A 78 5.87 -3.41 -10.81
C GLU A 78 6.75 -3.48 -9.55
N LYS A 79 8.05 -3.20 -9.69
CA LYS A 79 9.05 -3.34 -8.62
C LYS A 79 9.52 -2.01 -8.06
N ILE A 80 9.42 -0.92 -8.82
CA ILE A 80 9.96 0.39 -8.44
C ILE A 80 8.82 1.37 -8.21
N ARG A 81 8.85 2.05 -7.06
CA ARG A 81 7.91 3.11 -6.71
C ARG A 81 8.66 4.36 -6.29
N PHE A 82 8.18 5.51 -6.73
CA PHE A 82 8.61 6.81 -6.23
C PHE A 82 7.59 7.31 -5.22
N ARG A 83 8.05 7.90 -4.13
CA ARG A 83 7.20 8.44 -3.08
C ARG A 83 7.60 9.87 -2.77
N PHE A 84 6.63 10.73 -2.54
CA PHE A 84 6.80 12.06 -1.97
C PHE A 84 5.85 12.20 -0.80
N PHE A 85 6.29 12.81 0.29
CA PHE A 85 5.45 12.95 1.48
C PHE A 85 5.77 14.22 2.26
N ASN A 86 4.75 14.70 2.96
CA ASN A 86 4.84 15.70 4.00
C ASN A 86 4.05 15.16 5.20
N ARG A 87 4.71 14.97 6.34
CA ARG A 87 4.10 14.41 7.55
C ARG A 87 4.20 15.36 8.70
N PHE A 88 3.07 15.65 9.34
CA PHE A 88 3.10 16.41 10.57
C PHE A 88 3.76 15.61 11.70
N ASN A 89 4.65 16.26 12.43
CA ASN A 89 5.28 15.73 13.63
C ASN A 89 4.59 16.30 14.85
N ASN A 90 4.14 15.41 15.73
CA ASN A 90 3.55 15.83 16.99
C ASN A 90 4.59 16.61 17.83
N PRO A 91 4.33 17.88 18.21
CA PRO A 91 5.27 18.72 18.95
C PRO A 91 5.65 18.15 20.33
N TYR A 92 4.83 17.28 20.92
CA TYR A 92 5.15 16.60 22.18
C TYR A 92 6.27 15.54 22.05
N THR A 93 6.72 15.24 20.82
CA THR A 93 7.81 14.29 20.57
C THR A 93 9.21 14.90 20.70
N GLY A 94 9.32 16.19 21.06
CA GLY A 94 10.60 16.87 21.27
C GLY A 94 11.41 17.14 19.99
N LYS A 95 10.84 16.86 18.80
CA LYS A 95 11.46 17.16 17.51
C LYS A 95 11.15 18.58 17.10
N GLY A 96 12.18 19.41 16.90
CA GLY A 96 12.07 20.85 16.61
C GLY A 96 11.45 21.24 15.27
N ALA A 97 10.99 20.30 14.44
CA ALA A 97 10.33 20.57 13.17
C ALA A 97 8.90 19.99 13.17
N PRO A 98 7.84 20.80 13.02
CA PRO A 98 6.46 20.34 13.01
C PRO A 98 6.10 19.50 11.78
N TYR A 99 6.98 19.43 10.77
CA TYR A 99 6.76 18.63 9.57
C TYR A 99 8.05 17.92 9.13
N THR A 100 7.92 16.68 8.67
CA THR A 100 8.96 15.94 7.94
C THR A 100 8.53 15.78 6.49
N GLN A 101 9.34 16.33 5.58
CA GLN A 101 9.11 16.30 4.15
C GLN A 101 10.22 15.51 3.47
N GLY A 102 9.89 14.77 2.42
CA GLY A 102 10.89 14.04 1.69
C GLY A 102 10.34 13.35 0.46
N PHE A 103 11.27 12.85 -0.34
CA PHE A 103 10.99 11.94 -1.43
C PHE A 103 11.87 10.69 -1.29
N GLY A 104 11.46 9.60 -1.92
CA GLY A 104 12.19 8.35 -1.88
C GLY A 104 11.88 7.45 -3.06
N LEU A 105 12.80 6.54 -3.35
CA LEU A 105 12.61 5.46 -4.30
C LEU A 105 12.57 4.14 -3.53
N PHE A 106 11.60 3.31 -3.84
CA PHE A 106 11.38 1.99 -3.25
C PHE A 106 11.56 0.95 -4.34
N PHE A 107 12.36 -0.07 -4.06
CA PHE A 107 12.50 -1.23 -4.92
C PHE A 107 12.14 -2.49 -4.14
N ARG A 108 11.23 -3.31 -4.70
CA ARG A 108 10.84 -4.60 -4.15
C ARG A 108 11.11 -5.70 -5.17
N LYS A 109 11.81 -6.75 -4.75
CA LYS A 109 12.06 -7.97 -5.51
C LYS A 109 11.74 -9.17 -4.62
N ASP A 110 10.78 -9.99 -5.04
CA ASP A 110 10.52 -11.26 -4.37
C ASP A 110 11.59 -12.30 -4.79
N PHE A 111 11.97 -13.17 -3.87
CA PHE A 111 13.02 -14.18 -4.05
C PHE A 111 12.66 -15.46 -3.29
N ASN A 112 13.11 -16.61 -3.80
CA ASN A 112 12.88 -17.91 -3.15
C ASN A 112 14.08 -18.33 -2.30
N GLN A 113 15.28 -17.92 -2.67
CA GLN A 113 16.51 -18.17 -1.93
C GLN A 113 17.34 -16.88 -1.79
N LEU A 114 18.10 -16.73 -0.70
CA LEU A 114 18.96 -15.54 -0.48
C LEU A 114 19.97 -15.33 -1.62
N ALA A 115 20.41 -16.41 -2.27
CA ALA A 115 21.30 -16.36 -3.43
C ALA A 115 20.65 -15.68 -4.66
N ASP A 116 19.31 -15.72 -4.79
CA ASP A 116 18.57 -15.09 -5.90
C ASP A 116 18.53 -13.57 -5.78
N LEU A 117 18.81 -13.02 -4.59
CA LEU A 117 18.94 -11.59 -4.39
C LEU A 117 20.20 -11.04 -5.11
N PHE A 118 21.28 -11.82 -5.09
CA PHE A 118 22.59 -11.45 -5.63
C PHE A 118 22.89 -12.04 -7.01
N ARG A 119 22.21 -13.14 -7.41
CA ARG A 119 22.30 -13.66 -8.78
C ARG A 119 21.54 -12.74 -9.73
N LYS A 120 22.23 -12.28 -10.78
CA LYS A 120 21.63 -11.59 -11.93
C LYS A 120 20.78 -12.63 -12.67
N ASN A 121 19.46 -12.58 -12.48
CA ASN A 121 18.49 -13.54 -13.04
C ASN A 121 18.72 -13.76 -14.55
N SER A 122 19.43 -14.83 -14.92
CA SER A 122 19.22 -15.51 -16.20
C SER A 122 17.95 -16.34 -16.03
N LYS A 123 16.92 -16.05 -16.84
CA LYS A 123 15.63 -16.75 -16.81
C LYS A 123 15.84 -18.28 -16.77
N PRO A 124 15.18 -19.03 -15.89
CA PRO A 124 15.08 -20.47 -16.09
C PRO A 124 14.12 -20.68 -17.27
N GLU A 125 14.62 -21.21 -18.37
CA GLU A 125 13.78 -21.80 -19.41
C GLU A 125 12.91 -22.87 -18.74
N MET A 126 11.60 -22.69 -18.80
CA MET A 126 10.65 -23.76 -18.54
C MET A 126 10.96 -24.87 -19.57
N LYS A 127 11.53 -25.98 -19.11
CA LYS A 127 11.63 -27.20 -19.92
C LYS A 127 10.19 -27.60 -20.27
N LYS A 128 9.86 -27.53 -21.56
CA LYS A 128 8.65 -28.19 -22.08
C LYS A 128 8.80 -29.67 -21.78
N GLU A 129 7.80 -30.25 -21.11
CA GLU A 129 7.69 -31.68 -20.96
C GLU A 129 7.50 -32.26 -22.36
N ASP A 130 8.46 -33.06 -22.81
CA ASP A 130 8.36 -33.78 -24.08
C ASP A 130 7.16 -34.73 -23.98
N GLU A 131 6.13 -34.50 -24.80
CA GLU A 131 5.05 -35.46 -25.01
C GLU A 131 5.68 -36.79 -25.47
N VAL A 132 5.43 -37.83 -24.68
CA VAL A 132 5.87 -39.20 -24.93
C VAL A 132 5.33 -39.67 -26.27
N LEU A 133 6.21 -39.91 -27.25
CA LEU A 133 5.87 -40.64 -28.48
C LEU A 133 5.55 -42.09 -28.09
N ILE A 134 4.30 -42.48 -28.27
CA ILE A 134 3.87 -43.88 -28.18
C ILE A 134 4.37 -44.55 -29.47
N GLU A 135 5.35 -45.45 -29.37
CA GLU A 135 5.62 -46.43 -30.42
C GLU A 135 4.45 -47.41 -30.42
N ASP A 136 3.67 -47.40 -31.50
CA ASP A 136 2.65 -48.42 -31.77
C ASP A 136 3.35 -49.77 -32.02
N ASP A 137 3.32 -50.65 -31.03
CA ASP A 137 3.63 -52.08 -31.17
C ASP A 137 2.57 -52.72 -32.10
N GLU A 138 2.94 -53.01 -33.34
CA GLU A 138 2.19 -53.88 -34.25
C GLU A 138 2.22 -55.33 -33.73
N PRO A 139 1.08 -56.00 -33.50
CA PRO A 139 1.10 -57.42 -33.17
C PRO A 139 1.22 -58.25 -34.46
N GLU A 140 2.34 -58.96 -34.61
CA GLU A 140 2.48 -60.04 -35.60
C GLU A 140 1.40 -61.11 -35.36
N ALA A 141 0.32 -61.08 -36.14
CA ALA A 141 -0.64 -62.17 -36.23
C ALA A 141 -0.38 -63.00 -37.50
N SER A 142 0.52 -63.96 -37.33
CA SER A 142 0.68 -65.15 -38.16
C SER A 142 -0.66 -65.75 -38.65
N LEU A 143 -0.83 -65.93 -39.97
CA LEU A 143 -1.92 -66.74 -40.53
C LEU A 143 -1.48 -67.51 -41.79
N ARG A 144 -1.03 -68.75 -41.50
CA ARG A 144 -1.29 -70.04 -42.17
C ARG A 144 -1.07 -70.20 -43.69
N LEU A 145 -0.17 -71.13 -43.97
CA LEU A 145 -0.13 -72.01 -45.15
C LEU A 145 -1.48 -72.69 -45.44
N GLN A 146 -1.99 -72.55 -46.66
CA GLN A 146 -2.22 -73.64 -47.63
C GLN A 146 -2.53 -73.07 -49.02
#